data_AF-A0A9W6JNJ3-F1
#
_entry.id   AF-A0A9W6JNJ3-F1
#
_cell.length_a   1.000
_cell.length_b   1.000
_cell.length_c   1.000
_cell.angle_alpha   90.00
_cell.angle_beta   90.00
_cell.angle_gamma   90.00
#
_symmetry.space_group_name_H-M   'P 1'
#
loop_
_entity.id
_entity.type
_entity.pdbx_description
1 polymer ?
#
loop_
_entity_poly.entity_id
_entity_poly.type
_entity_poly.pdbx_seq_one_letter_code
_entity_poly.pdbx_strand_id
1 'polypeptide(L)'
;MTAVAEDERAFMAAVEAMVEAAPGLTPLHAGVLTALGAGVAGDSRSFAKVFGLAHALVLRAVSDLADELGLVSVAARDARTQRAKLALTEAGRRLVAAAPAAARQG
;
A
#
# COMPACT_ATOMS: atom_id res chain seq x y z
N MET A 1 2.65 0.04 25.17
CA MET A 1 2.96 -0.98 24.15
C MET A 1 1.71 -1.52 23.43
N THR A 2 0.50 -1.12 23.85
CA THR A 2 -0.78 -1.58 23.27
C THR A 2 -1.18 -0.85 21.98
N ALA A 3 -1.07 0.49 21.93
CA ALA A 3 -1.51 1.28 20.77
C ALA A 3 -0.80 0.91 19.45
N VAL A 4 0.52 0.69 19.47
CA VAL A 4 1.28 0.28 18.27
C VAL A 4 0.80 -1.08 17.76
N ALA A 5 0.53 -2.03 18.66
CA ALA A 5 0.01 -3.34 18.28
C ALA A 5 -1.44 -3.28 17.78
N GLU A 6 -2.22 -2.28 18.20
CA GLU A 6 -3.55 -2.00 17.65
C GLU A 6 -3.46 -1.41 16.24
N ASP A 7 -2.53 -0.48 16.00
CA ASP A 7 -2.28 0.09 14.68
C ASP A 7 -1.79 -0.98 13.69
N GLU A 8 -0.88 -1.87 14.12
CA GLU A 8 -0.41 -3.01 13.32
C GLU A 8 -1.54 -3.99 12.99
N ARG A 9 -2.39 -4.34 13.97
CA ARG A 9 -3.56 -5.19 13.74
C ARG A 9 -4.56 -4.55 12.78
N ALA A 10 -4.83 -3.27 12.94
CA ALA A 10 -5.71 -2.53 12.04
C ALA A 10 -5.15 -2.48 10.62
N PHE A 11 -3.84 -2.30 10.47
CA PHE A 11 -3.17 -2.34 9.17
C PHE A 11 -3.33 -3.72 8.51
N MET A 12 -3.03 -4.79 9.24
CA MET A 12 -3.13 -6.15 8.68
C MET A 12 -4.57 -6.54 8.33
N ALA A 13 -5.54 -6.19 9.17
CA ALA A 13 -6.96 -6.42 8.87
C ALA A 13 -7.41 -5.65 7.61
N ALA A 14 -6.91 -4.43 7.38
CA ALA A 14 -7.17 -3.70 6.14
C ALA A 14 -6.55 -4.38 4.91
N VAL A 15 -5.33 -4.93 5.05
CA VAL A 15 -4.67 -5.70 3.98
C VAL A 15 -5.47 -6.96 3.63
N GLU A 16 -5.90 -7.73 4.63
CA GLU A 16 -6.72 -8.93 4.43
C GLU A 16 -8.04 -8.60 3.73
N ALA A 17 -8.74 -7.57 4.20
CA ALA A 17 -10.00 -7.16 3.59
C ALA A 17 -9.86 -6.75 2.12
N MET A 18 -8.74 -6.15 1.72
CA MET A 18 -8.49 -5.82 0.31
C MET A 18 -8.18 -7.04 -0.55
N VAL A 19 -7.46 -8.03 -0.02
CA VAL A 19 -7.22 -9.29 -0.73
C VAL A 19 -8.53 -10.04 -0.94
N GLU A 20 -9.43 -10.03 0.06
CA GLU A 20 -10.77 -10.61 -0.06
C GLU A 20 -11.65 -9.86 -1.07
N ALA A 21 -11.62 -8.52 -1.05
CA ALA A 21 -12.41 -7.69 -1.95
C ALA A 21 -11.93 -7.72 -3.42
N ALA A 22 -10.65 -8.02 -3.64
CA ALA A 22 -10.03 -8.04 -4.96
C ALA A 22 -9.13 -9.27 -5.11
N PRO A 23 -9.66 -10.44 -5.56
CA PRO A 23 -8.91 -11.70 -5.66
C PRO A 23 -7.68 -11.67 -6.57
N GLY A 24 -7.53 -10.64 -7.42
CA GLY A 24 -6.33 -10.42 -8.23
C GLY A 24 -5.18 -9.73 -7.48
N LEU A 25 -5.40 -9.29 -6.24
CA LEU A 25 -4.36 -8.67 -5.42
C LEU A 25 -3.61 -9.72 -4.60
N THR A 26 -2.29 -9.64 -4.65
CA THR A 26 -1.45 -10.32 -3.68
C THR A 26 -1.46 -9.56 -2.35
N PRO A 27 -1.10 -10.19 -1.22
CA PRO A 27 -0.94 -9.48 0.05
C PRO A 27 0.04 -8.31 -0.02
N LEU A 28 1.08 -8.41 -0.87
CA LEU A 28 2.03 -7.32 -1.07
C LEU A 28 1.41 -6.16 -1.85
N HIS A 29 0.59 -6.44 -2.88
CA HIS A 29 -0.18 -5.40 -3.58
C HIS A 29 -1.09 -4.66 -2.61
N ALA A 30 -1.80 -5.42 -1.77
CA ALA A 30 -2.68 -4.84 -0.77
C ALA A 30 -1.90 -4.02 0.26
N GLY A 31 -0.79 -4.53 0.80
CA GLY A 31 0.07 -3.77 1.71
C GLY A 31 0.53 -2.42 1.15
N VAL A 32 0.96 -2.38 -0.12
CA VAL A 32 1.39 -1.14 -0.78
C VAL A 32 0.23 -0.14 -0.91
N LEU A 33 -0.95 -0.59 -1.34
CA LEU A 33 -2.13 0.27 -1.48
C LEU A 33 -2.61 0.82 -0.13
N THR A 34 -2.67 -0.03 0.91
CA THR A 34 -3.02 0.37 2.27
C THR A 34 -2.03 1.40 2.82
N ALA A 35 -0.73 1.15 2.67
CA ALA A 35 0.30 2.07 3.15
C ALA A 35 0.29 3.42 2.44
N LEU A 36 -0.01 3.44 1.13
CA LEU A 36 -0.18 4.69 0.38
C LEU A 36 -1.44 5.45 0.84
N GLY A 37 -2.56 4.75 1.01
CA GLY A 37 -3.82 5.34 1.47
C GLY A 37 -3.76 5.91 2.89
N ALA A 38 -3.02 5.23 3.78
CA ALA A 38 -2.81 5.66 5.16
C ALA A 38 -1.67 6.68 5.32
N GLY A 39 -0.94 7.03 4.24
CA GLY A 39 0.19 7.95 4.30
C GLY A 39 1.44 7.41 5.01
N VAL A 40 1.54 6.09 5.20
CA VAL A 40 2.66 5.41 5.87
C VAL A 40 3.91 5.41 4.99
N ALA A 41 3.75 5.27 3.68
CA ALA A 41 4.86 5.33 2.72
C ALA A 41 4.40 5.96 1.41
N GLY A 42 5.18 6.92 0.89
CA GLY A 42 4.92 7.59 -0.39
C GLY A 42 5.79 7.09 -1.56
N ASP A 43 6.67 6.12 -1.33
CA ASP A 43 7.55 5.54 -2.35
C ASP A 43 7.96 4.11 -1.98
N SER A 44 8.40 3.34 -2.98
CA SER A 44 8.75 1.92 -2.84
C SER A 44 9.93 1.65 -1.90
N ARG A 45 10.84 2.62 -1.72
CA ARG A 45 12.00 2.47 -0.83
C ARG A 45 11.62 2.73 0.62
N SER A 46 10.78 3.74 0.87
CA SER A 46 10.22 4.02 2.18
C SER A 46 9.36 2.84 2.65
N PHE A 47 8.51 2.29 1.78
CA PHE A 47 7.73 1.09 2.09
C PHE A 47 8.62 -0.11 2.45
N ALA A 48 9.60 -0.45 1.59
CA ALA A 48 10.54 -1.54 1.85
C ALA A 48 11.24 -1.41 3.20
N LYS A 49 11.64 -0.18 3.57
CA LYS A 49 12.29 0.11 4.84
C LYS A 49 11.34 -0.06 6.03
N VAL A 50 10.12 0.47 5.96
CA VAL A 50 9.14 0.40 7.06
C VAL A 50 8.76 -1.05 7.37
N PHE A 51 8.53 -1.85 6.34
CA PHE A 51 8.07 -3.23 6.48
C PHE A 51 9.21 -4.27 6.49
N GLY A 52 10.47 -3.85 6.46
CA GLY A 52 11.62 -4.76 6.49
C GLY A 52 11.72 -5.69 5.26
N LEU A 53 11.23 -5.25 4.11
CA LEU A 53 11.16 -6.05 2.88
C LEU A 53 12.32 -5.76 1.93
N ALA A 54 12.67 -6.76 1.12
CA ALA A 54 13.61 -6.57 0.02
C ALA A 54 13.03 -5.58 -1.02
N HIS A 55 13.80 -4.54 -1.35
CA HIS A 55 13.34 -3.49 -2.25
C HIS A 55 12.93 -4.01 -3.63
N ALA A 56 13.62 -5.03 -4.16
CA ALA A 56 13.30 -5.63 -5.45
C ALA A 56 11.89 -6.25 -5.49
N LEU A 57 11.43 -6.86 -4.38
CA LEU A 57 10.07 -7.41 -4.29
C LEU A 57 9.03 -6.29 -4.34
N VAL A 58 9.29 -5.20 -3.63
CA VAL A 58 8.40 -4.03 -3.61
C VAL A 58 8.35 -3.35 -4.98
N LEU A 59 9.48 -3.24 -5.68
CA LEU A 59 9.52 -2.68 -7.03
C LEU A 59 8.69 -3.50 -8.02
N ARG A 60 8.77 -4.83 -7.94
CA ARG A 60 7.95 -5.70 -8.78
C ARG A 60 6.46 -5.48 -8.52
N ALA A 61 6.04 -5.55 -7.25
CA ALA A 61 4.66 -5.30 -6.87
C ALA A 61 4.14 -3.92 -7.30
N VAL A 62 4.98 -2.87 -7.20
CA VAL A 62 4.62 -1.53 -7.67
C VAL A 62 4.51 -1.46 -9.19
N SER A 63 5.33 -2.21 -9.93
CA SER A 63 5.25 -2.29 -11.39
C SER A 63 3.94 -2.97 -11.81
N ASP A 64 3.60 -4.10 -11.21
CA ASP A 64 2.34 -4.82 -11.45
C ASP A 64 1.12 -3.91 -11.12
N LEU A 65 1.18 -3.19 -10.00
CA LEU A 65 0.14 -2.24 -9.59
C LEU A 65 -0.03 -1.05 -10.55
N ALA A 66 1.05 -0.59 -11.18
CA ALA A 66 1.03 0.55 -12.09
C ALA A 66 0.65 0.13 -13.52
N ASP A 67 1.31 -0.91 -14.03
CA ASP A 67 1.27 -1.27 -15.45
C ASP A 67 0.16 -2.28 -15.76
N GLU A 68 -0.08 -3.25 -14.88
CA GLU A 68 -1.10 -4.29 -15.12
C GLU A 68 -2.45 -3.93 -14.49
N LEU A 69 -2.43 -3.42 -13.25
CA LEU A 69 -3.65 -3.18 -12.48
C LEU A 69 -4.14 -1.73 -12.52
N GLY A 70 -3.27 -0.77 -12.89
CA GLY A 70 -3.63 0.65 -12.99
C GLY A 70 -4.10 1.28 -11.67
N LEU A 71 -3.67 0.76 -10.52
CA LEU A 71 -4.08 1.20 -9.18
C LEU A 71 -3.15 2.26 -8.58
N VAL A 72 -1.92 2.35 -9.08
CA VAL A 72 -0.90 3.32 -8.65
C VAL A 72 -0.31 4.05 -9.85
N SER A 73 0.10 5.31 -9.68
CA SER A 73 0.88 6.05 -10.66
C SER A 73 2.12 6.70 -10.05
N VAL A 74 3.12 7.00 -10.89
CA VAL A 74 4.28 7.81 -10.50
C VAL A 74 3.90 9.29 -10.59
N ALA A 75 3.67 9.93 -9.45
CA ALA A 75 3.21 11.31 -9.37
C ALA A 75 4.33 12.33 -9.57
N ALA A 76 5.54 12.02 -9.08
CA ALA A 76 6.70 12.91 -9.19
C ALA A 76 8.00 12.12 -9.03
N ARG A 77 9.13 12.75 -9.36
CA ARG A 77 10.45 12.28 -8.97
C ARG A 77 11.10 13.32 -8.06
N ASP A 78 11.68 12.86 -6.96
CA ASP A 78 12.46 13.70 -6.07
C ASP A 78 13.70 14.23 -6.81
N ALA A 79 13.86 15.55 -6.92
CA ALA A 79 14.92 16.16 -7.74
C ALA A 79 16.35 15.85 -7.25
N ARG A 80 16.52 15.50 -5.97
CA ARG A 80 17.83 15.21 -5.38
C ARG A 80 18.19 13.72 -5.49
N THR A 81 17.21 12.84 -5.38
CA THR A 81 17.41 11.39 -5.26
C THR A 81 16.82 10.58 -6.41
N GLN A 82 16.12 11.23 -7.34
CA GLN A 82 15.38 10.64 -8.47
C GLN A 82 14.31 9.61 -8.07
N ARG A 83 13.99 9.51 -6.77
CA ARG A 83 13.00 8.56 -6.24
C ARG A 83 11.61 8.91 -6.73
N ALA A 84 10.91 7.91 -7.26
CA ALA A 84 9.53 8.04 -7.72
C ALA A 84 8.58 8.13 -6.51
N LYS A 85 7.85 9.24 -6.40
CA LYS A 85 6.70 9.35 -5.52
C LYS A 85 5.52 8.63 -6.16
N LEU A 86 4.88 7.78 -5.39
CA LEU A 86 3.72 7.02 -5.79
C LEU A 86 2.45 7.74 -5.34
N ALA A 87 1.39 7.65 -6.13
CA ALA A 87 0.05 8.09 -5.76
C ALA A 87 -0.96 7.01 -6.17
N LEU A 88 -2.04 6.88 -5.39
CA LEU A 88 -3.19 6.07 -5.79
C LEU A 88 -3.87 6.71 -7.01
N THR A 89 -4.21 5.90 -8.00
CA THR A 89 -5.14 6.32 -9.05
C THR A 89 -6.55 6.45 -8.47
N GLU A 90 -7.51 6.93 -9.28
CA GLU A 90 -8.90 6.95 -8.86
C GLU A 90 -9.44 5.55 -8.54
N ALA A 91 -9.06 4.54 -9.35
CA ALA A 91 -9.41 3.15 -9.09
C ALA A 91 -8.78 2.64 -7.78
N GLY A 92 -7.49 2.94 -7.56
CA GLY A 92 -6.80 2.60 -6.31
C GLY A 92 -7.46 3.23 -5.08
N ARG A 93 -7.84 4.51 -5.15
CA ARG A 93 -8.55 5.20 -4.06
C ARG A 93 -9.89 4.56 -3.75
N ARG A 94 -10.68 4.21 -4.77
CA ARG A 94 -11.97 3.53 -4.57
C ARG A 94 -11.79 2.18 -3.91
N LEU A 95 -10.78 1.41 -4.31
CA LEU A 95 -10.50 0.12 -3.71
C LEU A 95 -10.10 0.25 -2.23
N VAL A 96 -9.21 1.19 -1.91
CA VAL A 96 -8.81 1.48 -0.52
C VAL A 96 -10.00 1.98 0.31
N ALA A 97 -10.90 2.77 -0.26
CA ALA A 97 -12.08 3.26 0.44
C ALA A 97 -13.18 2.20 0.61
N ALA A 98 -13.26 1.23 -0.31
CA ALA A 98 -14.20 0.13 -0.25
C ALA A 98 -13.74 -0.99 0.68
N ALA A 99 -12.43 -1.08 0.94
CA ALA A 99 -11.90 -1.94 1.97
C ALA A 99 -12.52 -1.52 3.32
N PRO A 100 -13.23 -2.41 4.03
CA PRO A 100 -13.74 -2.07 5.34
C PRO A 100 -12.57 -1.60 6.19
N ALA A 101 -12.64 -0.34 6.66
CA ALA A 101 -11.71 0.14 7.66
C ALA A 101 -11.76 -0.87 8.80
N ALA A 102 -10.63 -1.53 9.07
CA ALA A 102 -10.52 -2.57 10.10
C ALA A 102 -11.39 -2.16 11.28
N ALA A 103 -12.50 -2.90 11.45
CA ALA A 103 -13.56 -2.48 12.33
C ALA A 103 -12.94 -2.06 13.66
N ARG A 104 -13.30 -0.86 14.14
CA ARG A 104 -13.06 -0.51 15.53
C ARG A 104 -13.82 -1.56 16.35
N GLN A 105 -13.14 -2.63 16.73
CA GLN A 105 -13.71 -3.67 17.57
C GLN A 105 -13.71 -3.10 18.99
N GLY A 106 -14.83 -2.47 19.32
CA GLY A 106 -15.29 -2.26 20.69
C GLY A 106 -16.35 -3.30 21.03
#